data_AF-A0A7Y0WJW6-F1
#
_entry.id   AF-A0A7Y0WJW6-F1
#
_cell.length_a   1.000
_cell.length_b   1.000
_cell.length_c   1.000
_cell.angle_alpha   90.00
_cell.angle_beta   90.00
_cell.angle_gamma   90.00
#
_symmetry.space_group_name_H-M   'P 1'
#
loop_
_entity.id
_entity.type
_entity.pdbx_description
1 polymer ?
#
loop_
_entity_poly.entity_id
_entity_poly.type
_entity_poly.pdbx_seq_one_letter_code
_entity_poly.pdbx_strand_id
1 'polypeptide(L)'
;MKKIVLTVAAMAMAAAAYAALQRPDDVQALATAQVEDSDTVRLAIGKAFIADPKSFDLPAASTRLGKARLEGYAVCTQSAEATAAQYIEVSQMLDAVANNVQDFQRVIDGVMESKSGMSDCDFRVIVAMAQANKGI
;
A
#
# COMPACT_ATOMS: atom_id res chain seq x y z
N MET A 1 47.63 -24.09 27.49
CA MET A 1 47.69 -24.56 26.08
C MET A 1 46.35 -25.24 25.81
N LYS A 2 45.48 -24.94 24.83
CA LYS A 2 45.49 -24.24 23.53
C LYS A 2 44.04 -23.75 23.29
N LYS A 3 43.87 -22.60 22.63
CA LYS A 3 42.60 -22.04 22.13
C LYS A 3 42.08 -22.85 20.93
N ILE A 4 40.77 -23.15 20.85
CA ILE A 4 40.03 -23.45 19.60
C ILE A 4 38.55 -23.05 19.87
N VAL A 5 38.10 -21.82 19.53
CA VAL A 5 37.64 -21.28 18.24
C VAL A 5 36.15 -21.57 17.96
N LEU A 6 35.43 -20.50 17.60
CA LEU A 6 34.01 -20.37 17.27
C LEU A 6 33.56 -21.26 16.10
N THR A 7 32.27 -21.62 16.12
CA THR A 7 31.43 -21.87 14.92
C THR A 7 30.02 -21.37 15.24
N VAL A 8 29.67 -20.12 14.91
CA VAL A 8 29.11 -19.62 13.63
C VAL A 8 27.86 -20.40 13.18
N ALA A 9 26.77 -19.65 13.11
CA ALA A 9 25.44 -20.03 12.65
C ALA A 9 25.41 -20.55 11.21
N ALA A 10 24.45 -21.44 10.94
CA ALA A 10 23.86 -21.62 9.61
C ALA A 10 22.50 -22.31 9.71
N MET A 11 21.46 -21.54 10.05
CA MET A 11 20.10 -21.85 9.58
C MET A 11 20.03 -21.45 8.11
N ALA A 12 20.34 -22.37 7.20
CA ALA A 12 20.01 -22.23 5.77
C ALA A 12 20.26 -23.56 5.05
N MET A 13 19.36 -24.54 5.21
CA MET A 13 19.30 -25.69 4.28
C MET A 13 17.86 -26.12 4.06
N ALA A 14 17.18 -25.43 3.14
CA ALA A 14 15.97 -25.93 2.48
C ALA A 14 15.99 -25.70 0.96
N ALA A 15 17.18 -25.56 0.35
CA ALA A 15 17.30 -25.24 -1.08
C ALA A 15 18.09 -26.28 -1.91
N ALA A 16 18.60 -27.36 -1.33
CA ALA A 16 19.51 -28.27 -2.05
C ALA A 16 18.90 -29.62 -2.48
N ALA A 17 17.61 -29.89 -2.19
CA ALA A 17 16.96 -31.15 -2.60
C ALA A 17 16.21 -31.07 -3.95
N TYR A 18 16.00 -29.86 -4.49
CA TYR A 18 15.19 -29.65 -5.70
C TYR A 18 15.99 -29.59 -7.01
N ALA A 19 17.32 -29.68 -6.96
CA ALA A 19 18.16 -29.59 -8.16
C ALA A 19 18.30 -30.91 -8.95
N ALA A 20 17.81 -32.04 -8.42
CA ALA A 20 17.94 -33.36 -9.06
C ALA A 20 16.71 -33.83 -9.85
N LEU A 21 15.64 -33.02 -9.92
CA LEU A 21 14.37 -33.39 -10.58
C LEU A 21 13.95 -32.47 -11.75
N GLN A 22 14.77 -31.48 -12.11
CA GLN A 22 14.36 -30.49 -13.12
C GLN A 22 14.60 -31.02 -14.55
N ARG A 23 13.50 -31.26 -15.27
CA ARG A 23 13.51 -31.35 -16.73
C ARG A 23 13.87 -29.96 -17.31
N PRO A 24 14.59 -29.90 -18.44
CA PRO A 24 15.11 -28.65 -19.00
C PRO A 24 14.03 -27.66 -19.48
N ASP A 25 12.76 -28.07 -19.58
CA ASP A 25 11.66 -27.21 -20.04
C ASP A 25 10.90 -26.48 -18.91
N ASP A 26 11.24 -26.74 -17.63
CA ASP A 26 10.51 -26.19 -16.47
C ASP A 26 11.22 -24.98 -15.82
N VAL A 27 12.04 -24.23 -16.57
CA VAL A 27 12.52 -22.91 -16.10
C VAL A 27 11.41 -21.88 -16.34
N GLN A 28 10.28 -22.08 -15.66
CA GLN A 28 9.26 -21.07 -15.57
C GLN A 28 9.86 -19.92 -14.75
N ALA A 29 10.25 -18.86 -15.45
CA ALA A 29 10.78 -17.65 -14.85
C ALA A 29 9.88 -17.25 -13.68
N LEU A 30 10.41 -17.29 -12.46
CA LEU A 30 9.82 -16.61 -11.31
C LEU A 30 9.75 -15.14 -11.72
N ALA A 31 8.58 -14.72 -12.24
CA ALA A 31 8.32 -13.33 -12.53
C ALA A 31 8.51 -12.60 -11.21
N THR A 32 9.63 -11.89 -11.07
CA THR A 32 9.79 -10.89 -10.03
C THR A 32 8.62 -9.95 -10.21
N ALA A 33 7.61 -10.04 -9.34
CA ALA A 33 6.45 -9.16 -9.40
C ALA A 33 6.99 -7.73 -9.47
N GLN A 34 6.75 -7.04 -10.59
CA GLN A 34 7.24 -5.68 -10.75
C GLN A 34 6.60 -4.82 -9.68
N VAL A 35 7.45 -4.20 -8.86
CA VAL A 35 7.00 -3.30 -7.81
C VAL A 35 6.55 -2.01 -8.48
N GLU A 36 5.28 -1.66 -8.30
CA GLU A 36 4.71 -0.46 -8.89
C GLU A 36 5.33 0.81 -8.27
N ASP A 37 5.53 1.83 -9.11
CA ASP A 37 5.89 3.16 -8.68
C ASP A 37 4.72 3.82 -7.92
N SER A 38 5.02 4.42 -6.76
CA SER A 38 3.98 4.94 -5.88
C SER A 38 3.22 6.14 -6.43
N ASP A 39 3.88 7.00 -7.23
CA ASP A 39 3.22 8.17 -7.81
C ASP A 39 2.28 7.75 -8.93
N THR A 40 2.68 6.74 -9.70
CA THR A 40 1.80 6.08 -10.68
C THR A 40 0.56 5.49 -10.02
N VAL A 41 0.72 4.80 -8.88
CA VAL A 41 -0.41 4.24 -8.13
C VAL A 41 -1.32 5.32 -7.56
N ARG A 42 -0.77 6.38 -6.96
CA ARG A 42 -1.54 7.53 -6.44
C ARG A 42 -2.36 8.21 -7.54
N LEU A 43 -1.75 8.43 -8.71
CA LEU A 43 -2.44 9.02 -9.86
C LEU A 43 -3.57 8.11 -10.34
N ALA A 44 -3.34 6.80 -10.41
CA ALA A 44 -4.36 5.83 -10.81
C ALA A 44 -5.53 5.78 -9.82
N ILE A 45 -5.24 5.88 -8.52
CA ILE A 45 -6.25 5.95 -7.44
C ILE A 45 -7.16 7.16 -7.62
N GLY A 46 -6.58 8.35 -7.80
CA GLY A 46 -7.35 9.57 -8.02
C GLY A 46 -8.26 9.48 -9.25
N LYS A 47 -7.72 8.95 -10.36
CA LYS A 47 -8.49 8.72 -11.60
C LYS A 47 -9.62 7.70 -11.41
N ALA A 48 -9.36 6.59 -10.71
CA ALA A 48 -10.35 5.57 -10.44
C ALA A 48 -11.51 6.12 -9.60
N PHE A 49 -11.22 6.93 -8.58
CA PHE A 49 -12.25 7.58 -7.78
C PHE A 49 -13.09 8.56 -8.60
N ILE A 50 -12.48 9.40 -9.44
CA ILE A 50 -13.25 10.33 -10.31
C ILE A 50 -14.13 9.56 -11.30
N ALA A 51 -13.63 8.46 -11.86
CA ALA A 51 -14.33 7.70 -12.89
C ALA A 51 -15.56 6.95 -12.34
N ASP A 52 -15.44 6.34 -11.15
CA ASP A 52 -16.55 5.65 -10.49
C ASP A 52 -16.45 5.78 -8.96
N PRO A 53 -16.90 6.92 -8.40
CA PRO A 53 -16.76 7.19 -6.97
C PRO A 53 -17.68 6.30 -6.14
N LYS A 54 -18.74 5.71 -6.71
CA LYS A 54 -19.71 4.87 -6.00
C LYS A 54 -19.15 3.47 -5.72
N SER A 55 -18.45 2.90 -6.69
CA SER A 55 -17.85 1.56 -6.57
C SER A 55 -16.42 1.60 -6.03
N PHE A 56 -15.89 2.77 -5.70
CA PHE A 56 -14.51 2.92 -5.24
C PHE A 56 -14.27 2.20 -3.91
N ASP A 57 -13.29 1.28 -3.92
CA ASP A 57 -12.85 0.48 -2.78
C ASP A 57 -11.54 1.04 -2.22
N LEU A 58 -11.65 1.82 -1.15
CA LEU A 58 -10.50 2.43 -0.47
C LEU A 58 -9.57 1.37 0.15
N PRO A 59 -10.05 0.37 0.93
CA PRO A 59 -9.19 -0.68 1.47
C PRO A 59 -8.33 -1.40 0.41
N ALA A 60 -8.90 -1.70 -0.76
CA ALA A 60 -8.14 -2.29 -1.86
C ALA A 60 -7.09 -1.32 -2.43
N ALA A 61 -7.44 -0.04 -2.60
CA ALA A 61 -6.51 1.00 -3.03
C ALA A 61 -5.35 1.18 -2.03
N SER A 62 -5.64 1.19 -0.73
CA SER A 62 -4.62 1.28 0.34
C SER A 62 -3.72 0.06 0.35
N THR A 63 -4.27 -1.14 0.11
CA THR A 63 -3.48 -2.38 0.01
C THR A 63 -2.54 -2.34 -1.19
N ARG A 64 -2.99 -1.82 -2.33
CA ARG A 64 -2.15 -1.62 -3.51
C ARG A 64 -1.05 -0.59 -3.24
N LEU A 65 -1.40 0.55 -2.64
CA LEU A 65 -0.43 1.60 -2.32
C LEU A 65 0.65 1.13 -1.33
N GLY A 66 0.28 0.32 -0.33
CA GLY A 66 1.26 -0.27 0.61
C GLY A 66 2.28 -1.21 -0.05
N LYS A 67 1.97 -1.76 -1.24
CA LYS A 67 2.90 -2.58 -2.03
C LYS A 67 3.77 -1.75 -2.97
N ALA A 68 3.36 -0.52 -3.28
CA ALA A 68 4.09 0.38 -4.16
C ALA A 68 5.35 0.95 -3.49
N ARG A 69 6.30 1.42 -4.29
CA ARG A 69 7.54 2.04 -3.81
C ARG A 69 7.82 3.36 -4.52
N LEU A 70 8.43 4.28 -3.80
CA LEU A 70 9.04 5.49 -4.37
C LEU A 70 10.55 5.31 -4.28
N GLU A 71 11.24 5.20 -5.42
CA GLU A 71 12.70 4.99 -5.44
C GLU A 71 13.16 3.82 -4.55
N GLY A 72 12.34 2.77 -4.44
CA GLY A 72 12.60 1.59 -3.61
C GLY A 72 12.12 1.69 -2.15
N TYR A 73 11.66 2.85 -1.69
CA TYR A 73 11.18 3.08 -0.33
C TYR A 73 9.67 2.89 -0.20
N ALA A 74 9.22 2.35 0.94
CA ALA A 74 7.81 2.30 1.29
C ALA A 74 7.30 3.72 1.58
N VAL A 75 6.15 4.07 1.01
CA VAL A 75 5.56 5.41 1.15
C VAL A 75 4.47 5.50 2.21
N CYS A 76 4.00 4.35 2.69
CA CYS A 76 3.03 4.25 3.77
C CYS A 76 3.12 2.89 4.46
N THR A 77 2.48 2.77 5.62
CA THR A 77 2.27 1.49 6.31
C THR A 77 0.79 1.24 6.63
N GLN A 78 0.40 -0.04 6.52
CA GLN A 78 -0.90 -0.55 6.97
C GLN A 78 -0.90 -0.87 8.48
N SER A 79 0.28 -1.01 9.10
CA SER A 79 0.42 -1.49 10.47
C SER A 79 0.37 -0.39 11.52
N ALA A 80 0.38 0.88 11.11
CA ALA A 80 0.29 2.01 12.00
C ALA A 80 -0.99 2.79 11.70
N GLU A 81 -1.71 3.11 12.78
CA GLU A 81 -2.79 4.07 12.72
C GLU A 81 -2.25 5.46 12.33
N ALA A 82 -3.03 6.20 11.57
CA ALA A 82 -2.79 7.57 11.21
C ALA A 82 -2.68 8.44 12.48
N THR A 83 -1.82 9.43 12.40
CA THR A 83 -1.63 10.40 13.48
C THR A 83 -2.84 11.32 13.63
N ALA A 84 -3.02 11.93 14.80
CA ALA A 84 -4.07 12.91 15.02
C ALA A 84 -4.03 14.08 14.01
N ALA A 85 -2.83 14.50 13.57
CA ALA A 85 -2.67 15.51 12.53
C ALA A 85 -3.28 15.06 11.19
N GLN A 86 -3.08 13.80 10.81
CA GLN A 86 -3.66 13.23 9.60
C GLN A 86 -5.19 13.16 9.66
N TYR A 87 -5.79 12.85 10.81
CA TYR A 87 -7.24 12.93 10.99
C TYR A 87 -7.78 14.36 10.82
N ILE A 88 -7.07 15.37 11.35
CA ILE A 88 -7.42 16.79 11.16
C ILE A 88 -7.32 17.19 9.69
N GLU A 89 -6.30 16.72 8.99
CA GLU A 89 -6.17 16.97 7.54
C GLU A 89 -7.35 16.35 6.77
N VAL A 90 -7.79 15.15 7.13
CA VAL A 90 -8.96 14.52 6.49
C VAL A 90 -10.24 15.30 6.77
N SER A 91 -10.45 15.81 7.99
CA SER A 91 -11.62 16.65 8.27
C SER A 91 -11.64 17.92 7.41
N GLN A 92 -10.48 18.55 7.19
CA GLN A 92 -10.37 19.70 6.29
C GLN A 92 -10.65 19.32 4.82
N MET A 93 -10.26 18.12 4.39
CA MET A 93 -10.57 17.62 3.04
C MET A 93 -12.06 17.33 2.88
N LEU A 94 -12.73 16.79 3.91
CA LEU A 94 -14.18 16.61 3.91
C LEU A 94 -14.89 17.95 3.72
N ASP A 95 -14.53 18.98 4.48
CA ASP A 95 -15.12 20.32 4.34
C ASP A 95 -14.93 20.90 2.93
N ALA A 96 -13.75 20.66 2.32
CA ALA A 96 -13.43 21.20 1.01
C ALA A 96 -14.05 20.41 -0.16
N VAL A 97 -14.15 19.08 -0.05
CA VAL A 97 -14.50 18.19 -1.17
C VAL A 97 -15.91 17.61 -1.03
N ALA A 98 -16.36 17.24 0.17
CA ALA A 98 -17.64 16.55 0.35
C ALA A 98 -18.84 17.40 -0.07
N ASN A 99 -18.73 18.73 0.00
CA ASN A 99 -19.74 19.66 -0.50
C ASN A 99 -20.02 19.51 -2.00
N ASN A 100 -19.06 19.03 -2.79
CA ASN A 100 -19.16 18.88 -4.24
C ASN A 100 -19.19 17.40 -4.69
N VAL A 101 -18.69 16.48 -3.86
CA VAL A 101 -18.60 15.05 -4.17
C VAL A 101 -19.12 14.24 -2.98
N GLN A 102 -20.43 13.96 -2.96
CA GLN A 102 -21.08 13.25 -1.85
C GLN A 102 -20.44 11.87 -1.57
N ASP A 103 -20.01 11.17 -2.61
CA ASP A 103 -19.35 9.87 -2.49
C ASP A 103 -17.98 9.95 -1.80
N PHE A 104 -17.35 11.13 -1.71
CA PHE A 104 -16.08 11.30 -1.00
C PHE A 104 -16.25 11.05 0.50
N GLN A 105 -17.30 11.59 1.11
CA GLN A 105 -17.61 11.35 2.53
C GLN A 105 -17.94 9.88 2.76
N ARG A 106 -18.78 9.27 1.91
CA ARG A 106 -19.14 7.84 1.98
C ARG A 106 -17.90 6.94 2.03
N VAL A 107 -16.91 7.21 1.19
CA VAL A 107 -15.67 6.41 1.15
C VAL A 107 -14.87 6.57 2.44
N ILE A 108 -14.80 7.78 3.00
CA ILE A 108 -14.06 8.06 4.24
C ILE A 108 -14.76 7.43 5.45
N ASP A 109 -16.09 7.51 5.53
CA ASP A 109 -16.86 6.92 6.62
C ASP A 109 -16.57 5.42 6.78
N GLY A 110 -16.41 4.70 5.66
CA GLY A 110 -16.05 3.27 5.68
C GLY A 110 -14.70 2.95 6.34
N VAL A 111 -13.78 3.91 6.40
CA VAL A 111 -12.50 3.78 7.12
C VAL A 111 -12.63 4.25 8.57
N MET A 112 -13.35 5.35 8.80
CA MET A 112 -13.53 5.95 10.12
C MET A 112 -14.36 5.05 11.05
N GLU A 113 -15.24 4.22 10.50
CA GLU A 113 -16.02 3.22 11.25
C GLU A 113 -15.21 1.95 11.59
N SER A 114 -13.98 1.82 11.09
CA SER A 114 -13.13 0.67 11.37
C SER A 114 -12.63 0.70 12.83
N LYS A 115 -12.56 -0.47 13.48
CA LYS A 115 -12.06 -0.59 14.86
C LYS A 115 -10.58 -0.25 15.01
N SER A 116 -9.82 -0.32 13.93
CA SER A 116 -8.39 0.00 13.87
C SER A 116 -8.12 1.46 13.49
N GLY A 117 -9.18 2.25 13.27
CA GLY A 117 -9.06 3.59 12.73
C GLY A 117 -8.57 3.60 11.28
N MET A 118 -8.10 4.76 10.85
CA MET A 118 -7.50 5.02 9.55
C MET A 118 -6.00 4.67 9.60
N SER A 119 -5.49 3.85 8.69
CA SER A 119 -4.04 3.62 8.58
C SER A 119 -3.33 4.79 7.87
N ASP A 120 -2.00 4.84 7.97
CA ASP A 120 -1.22 5.79 7.17
C ASP A 120 -1.42 5.56 5.66
N CYS A 121 -1.59 4.31 5.20
CA CYS A 121 -1.92 4.06 3.80
C CYS A 121 -3.31 4.58 3.40
N ASP A 122 -4.33 4.41 4.25
CA ASP A 122 -5.67 4.97 4.00
C ASP A 122 -5.63 6.49 3.89
N PHE A 123 -4.90 7.15 4.79
CA PHE A 123 -4.69 8.59 4.72
C PHE A 123 -4.09 9.01 3.37
N ARG A 124 -3.05 8.32 2.87
CA ARG A 124 -2.42 8.66 1.59
C ARG A 124 -3.36 8.45 0.40
N VAL A 125 -4.26 7.47 0.47
CA VAL A 125 -5.30 7.27 -0.55
C VAL A 125 -6.31 8.42 -0.52
N ILE A 126 -6.76 8.84 0.66
CA ILE A 126 -7.69 9.98 0.82
C ILE A 126 -7.06 11.27 0.28
N VAL A 127 -5.77 11.51 0.54
CA VAL A 127 -5.01 12.63 -0.03
C VAL A 127 -5.02 12.58 -1.56
N ALA A 128 -4.74 11.42 -2.16
CA ALA A 128 -4.74 11.28 -3.62
C ALA A 128 -6.13 11.53 -4.23
N MET A 129 -7.19 11.04 -3.60
CA MET A 129 -8.57 11.33 -3.99
C MET A 129 -8.89 12.83 -3.89
N ALA A 130 -8.55 13.47 -2.78
CA ALA A 130 -8.80 14.90 -2.58
C ALA A 130 -8.03 15.76 -3.58
N GLN A 131 -6.76 15.45 -3.85
CA GLN A 131 -5.95 16.16 -4.84
C GLN A 131 -6.54 16.05 -6.26
N ALA A 132 -7.03 14.87 -6.64
CA ALA A 132 -7.66 14.66 -7.94
C ALA A 132 -8.92 15.53 -8.12
N ASN A 133 -9.68 15.77 -7.04
CA ASN A 133 -10.89 16.60 -7.07
C ASN A 133 -10.63 18.11 -6.95
N LYS A 134 -9.44 18.54 -6.50
CA LYS A 134 -9.04 19.96 -6.49
C LYS A 134 -8.59 20.49 -7.87
N GLY A 135 -8.36 19.60 -8.84
CA GLY A 135 -7.95 19.93 -10.20
C GLY A 135 -9.10 20.01 -11.21
N ILE A 136 -10.35 20.03 -10.74
CA ILE A 136 -11.58 20.20 -11.54
C ILE A 136 -12.12 21.61 -11.29
#